data_AF-A0A662ZYP0-F1
#
_entry.id   AF-A0A662ZYP0-F1
#
_cell.length_a   1.000
_cell.length_b   1.000
_cell.length_c   1.000
_cell.angle_alpha   90.00
_cell.angle_beta   90.00
_cell.angle_gamma   90.00
#
_symmetry.space_group_name_H-M   'P 1'
#
loop_
_entity.id
_entity.type
_entity.pdbx_description
1 polymer ?
#
loop_
_entity_poly.entity_id
_entity_poly.type
_entity_poly.pdbx_seq_one_letter_code
_entity_poly.pdbx_strand_id
1 'polypeptide(L)'
;MKDKFGINLVFHTGKGHTKPYGYTLIDYRNKRVLKGGEVMDLKELLVEPNKQAKVEHCNSIINLLLKDGTKYTMDSFKKLMLDYGYRFSMNGTIFINGDDKALLVLDKKLLKELRYNSRVYEANKFNVATLKEAELLSRIYHVKKDDILIQEHMDKKNTVYTDMINSYLAHSSDLHSTLREKGILFVEDDNLVYLIDKKNKVIVSTDDLGINIIKDGYSKDRITLVTLDKMERINVEQDSELARGFNLIDAICDILSQHINVQQDKSPNRKKKRGQQQN
;
A
#
# COMPACT_ATOMS: atom_id res chain seq x y z
N MET A 1 24.48 -0.09 -19.75
CA MET A 1 25.61 0.46 -18.97
C MET A 1 25.94 1.90 -19.34
N LYS A 2 26.12 2.22 -20.62
CA LYS A 2 26.42 3.60 -21.06
C LYS A 2 25.36 4.60 -20.62
N ASP A 3 24.09 4.34 -20.91
CA ASP A 3 23.02 5.32 -20.65
C ASP A 3 22.68 5.43 -19.16
N LYS A 4 22.76 4.32 -18.41
CA LYS A 4 22.46 4.30 -16.97
C LYS A 4 23.60 4.80 -16.08
N PHE A 5 24.84 4.45 -16.40
CA PHE A 5 25.99 4.68 -15.52
C PHE A 5 27.05 5.60 -16.11
N GLY A 6 26.91 6.01 -17.38
CA GLY A 6 27.96 6.77 -18.07
C GLY A 6 29.22 5.95 -18.30
N ILE A 7 29.14 4.62 -18.29
CA ILE A 7 30.27 3.71 -18.43
C ILE A 7 30.09 2.79 -19.64
N ASN A 8 31.14 2.61 -20.44
CA ASN A 8 31.17 1.64 -21.53
C ASN A 8 32.40 0.74 -21.46
N LEU A 9 32.20 -0.56 -21.69
CA LEU A 9 33.27 -1.55 -21.82
C LEU A 9 33.42 -1.90 -23.30
N VAL A 10 34.61 -1.66 -23.86
CA VAL A 10 34.95 -2.03 -25.24
C VAL A 10 35.94 -3.19 -25.20
N PHE A 11 35.50 -4.37 -25.62
CA PHE A 11 36.33 -5.56 -25.67
C PHE A 11 37.14 -5.63 -26.96
N HIS A 12 38.40 -6.03 -26.86
CA HIS A 12 39.32 -6.16 -27.99
C HIS A 12 39.55 -7.64 -28.32
N THR A 13 39.21 -8.05 -29.54
CA THR A 13 39.37 -9.42 -30.04
C THR A 13 40.32 -9.46 -31.23
N GLY A 14 41.10 -10.54 -31.35
CA GLY A 14 41.94 -10.78 -32.52
C GLY A 14 41.07 -11.14 -33.73
N LYS A 15 41.54 -10.87 -34.94
CA LYS A 15 40.83 -11.26 -36.17
C LYS A 15 40.61 -12.78 -36.19
N GLY A 16 39.35 -13.21 -36.25
CA GLY A 16 38.98 -14.64 -36.21
C GLY A 16 38.88 -15.25 -34.81
N HIS A 17 39.09 -14.48 -33.73
CA HIS A 17 38.95 -14.95 -32.35
C HIS A 17 37.67 -14.45 -31.70
N THR A 18 37.01 -15.32 -30.92
CA THR A 18 35.78 -14.99 -30.18
C THR A 18 36.05 -14.53 -28.75
N LYS A 19 37.18 -14.92 -28.16
CA LYS A 19 37.58 -14.49 -26.81
C LYS A 19 38.38 -13.20 -26.88
N PRO A 20 38.01 -12.16 -26.10
CA PRO A 20 38.80 -10.95 -26.04
C PRO A 20 40.13 -11.18 -25.34
N TYR A 21 41.14 -10.41 -25.71
CA TYR A 21 42.47 -10.40 -25.07
C TYR A 21 42.66 -9.18 -24.16
N GLY A 22 41.79 -8.17 -24.27
CA GLY A 22 41.80 -6.98 -23.44
C GLY A 22 40.47 -6.24 -23.55
N TYR A 23 40.32 -5.21 -22.73
CA TYR A 23 39.20 -4.28 -22.85
C TYR A 23 39.61 -2.86 -22.46
N THR A 24 38.82 -1.88 -22.88
CA THR A 24 38.92 -0.48 -22.49
C THR A 24 37.67 -0.08 -21.72
N LEU A 25 37.87 0.60 -20.58
CA LEU A 25 36.80 1.21 -19.80
C LEU A 25 36.71 2.70 -20.16
N ILE A 26 35.57 3.12 -20.69
CA ILE A 26 35.29 4.52 -21.01
C ILE A 26 34.31 5.06 -19.96
N ASP A 27 34.78 6.03 -19.17
CA ASP A 27 33.97 6.78 -18.21
C ASP A 27 33.63 8.15 -18.82
N TYR A 28 32.38 8.27 -19.31
CA TYR A 28 31.89 9.48 -19.94
C TYR A 28 31.67 10.61 -18.94
N ARG A 29 31.34 10.30 -17.68
CA ARG A 29 31.06 11.30 -16.65
C ARG A 29 32.33 12.05 -16.25
N ASN A 30 33.42 11.31 -16.05
CA ASN A 30 34.72 11.88 -15.69
C ASN A 30 35.61 12.14 -16.92
N LYS A 31 35.09 11.91 -18.13
CA LYS A 31 35.80 12.09 -19.42
C LYS A 31 37.16 11.37 -19.46
N ARG A 32 37.21 10.13 -18.97
CA ARG A 32 38.45 9.36 -18.86
C ARG A 32 38.35 8.02 -19.59
N VAL A 33 39.47 7.60 -20.16
CA VAL A 33 39.65 6.29 -20.79
C VAL A 33 40.71 5.55 -20.00
N LEU A 34 40.38 4.33 -19.54
CA LEU A 34 41.26 3.49 -18.72
C LEU A 34 41.53 2.17 -19.44
N LYS A 35 42.76 1.66 -19.29
CA LYS A 35 43.11 0.30 -19.72
C LYS A 35 42.39 -0.68 -18.79
N GLY A 36 41.56 -1.55 -19.36
CA GLY A 36 40.68 -2.42 -18.59
C GLY A 36 41.42 -3.32 -17.59
N GLY A 37 42.53 -3.92 -18.03
CA GLY A 37 43.36 -4.79 -17.17
C GLY A 37 43.98 -4.10 -15.94
N GLU A 38 44.02 -2.77 -15.90
CA GLU A 38 44.44 -2.01 -14.71
C GLU A 38 43.29 -1.80 -13.72
N VAL A 39 42.05 -2.01 -14.17
CA VAL A 39 40.83 -1.89 -13.36
C VAL A 39 40.40 -3.26 -12.81
N MET A 40 40.37 -4.29 -13.66
CA MET A 40 40.05 -5.67 -13.28
C MET A 40 40.67 -6.65 -14.29
N ASP A 41 41.10 -7.82 -13.83
CA ASP A 41 41.61 -8.87 -14.71
C ASP A 41 40.52 -9.34 -15.69
N LEU A 42 40.87 -9.51 -16.97
CA LEU A 42 39.90 -9.89 -17.99
C LEU A 42 39.30 -11.28 -17.75
N LYS A 43 40.08 -12.23 -17.21
CA LYS A 43 39.56 -13.56 -16.91
C LYS A 43 38.51 -13.47 -15.80
N GLU A 44 38.74 -12.65 -14.79
CA GLU A 44 37.77 -12.40 -13.72
C GLU A 44 36.51 -11.70 -14.23
N LEU A 45 36.66 -10.67 -15.07
CA LEU A 45 35.53 -9.93 -15.65
C LEU A 45 34.60 -10.83 -16.48
N LEU A 46 35.16 -11.84 -17.16
CA LEU A 46 34.40 -12.76 -18.02
C LEU A 46 33.78 -13.95 -17.26
N VAL A 47 34.14 -14.16 -15.99
CA VAL A 47 33.56 -15.23 -15.18
C VAL A 47 32.14 -14.85 -14.77
N GLU A 48 31.18 -15.71 -15.09
CA GLU A 48 29.82 -15.51 -14.60
C GLU A 48 29.80 -15.67 -13.08
N PRO A 49 29.29 -14.68 -12.33
CA PRO A 49 29.19 -14.80 -10.88
C PRO A 49 28.31 -15.98 -10.49
N ASN A 50 28.77 -16.77 -9.53
CA ASN A 50 27.95 -17.82 -8.95
C ASN A 50 26.76 -17.21 -8.18
N LYS A 51 25.79 -18.05 -7.79
CA LYS A 51 24.58 -17.57 -7.09
C LYS A 51 24.93 -16.81 -5.80
N GLN A 52 25.92 -17.26 -5.04
CA GLN A 52 26.32 -16.65 -3.77
C GLN A 52 26.85 -15.22 -3.98
N ALA A 53 27.72 -15.01 -4.96
CA ALA A 53 28.22 -13.69 -5.32
C ALA A 53 27.08 -12.75 -5.80
N LYS A 54 26.11 -13.27 -6.57
CA LYS A 54 24.92 -12.52 -6.98
C LYS A 54 24.07 -12.08 -5.77
N VAL A 55 23.93 -12.95 -4.77
CA VAL A 55 23.22 -12.65 -3.51
C VAL A 55 23.96 -11.59 -2.69
N GLU A 56 25.28 -11.72 -2.54
CA GLU A 56 26.11 -10.75 -1.82
C GLU A 56 26.06 -9.36 -2.46
N HIS A 57 26.11 -9.30 -3.80
CA HIS A 57 25.96 -8.04 -4.52
C HIS A 57 24.57 -7.41 -4.27
N CYS A 58 23.50 -8.20 -4.35
CA CYS A 58 22.15 -7.72 -4.06
C CYS A 58 22.04 -7.17 -2.62
N ASN A 59 22.58 -7.88 -1.63
CA ASN A 59 22.61 -7.43 -0.23
C ASN A 59 23.42 -6.14 -0.06
N SER A 60 24.53 -5.96 -0.79
CA SER A 60 25.30 -4.72 -0.75
C SER A 60 24.49 -3.52 -1.25
N ILE A 61 23.65 -3.71 -2.29
CA ILE A 61 22.76 -2.68 -2.81
C ILE A 61 21.66 -2.37 -1.80
N ILE A 62 21.05 -3.39 -1.20
CA ILE A 62 20.02 -3.19 -0.16
C ILE A 62 20.61 -2.37 1.00
N ASN A 63 21.81 -2.71 1.48
CA ASN A 63 22.49 -1.97 2.54
C ASN A 63 22.83 -0.53 2.13
N LEU A 64 23.20 -0.31 0.87
CA LEU A 64 23.44 1.04 0.33
C LEU A 64 22.15 1.86 0.34
N LEU A 65 21.02 1.28 -0.10
CA LEU A 65 19.73 1.96 -0.14
C LEU A 65 19.27 2.33 1.28
N LEU A 66 19.40 1.41 2.23
CA LEU A 66 18.96 1.61 3.62
C LEU A 66 19.94 2.45 4.45
N LYS A 67 21.02 2.93 3.85
CA LYS A 67 22.00 3.78 4.54
C LYS A 67 21.32 5.06 5.04
N ASP A 68 21.84 5.58 6.15
CA ASP A 68 21.43 6.84 6.77
C ASP A 68 20.00 6.86 7.36
N GLY A 69 19.39 5.68 7.56
CA GLY A 69 18.08 5.55 8.19
C GLY A 69 16.91 5.91 7.28
N THR A 70 17.15 5.99 5.96
CA THR A 70 16.12 6.28 4.97
C THR A 70 15.01 5.24 5.02
N LYS A 71 13.77 5.70 5.22
CA LYS A 71 12.57 4.85 5.23
C LYS A 71 11.98 4.74 3.83
N TYR A 72 11.79 3.51 3.35
CA TYR A 72 11.12 3.25 2.08
C TYR A 72 9.77 2.57 2.29
N THR A 73 8.83 2.92 1.41
CA THR A 73 7.64 2.10 1.14
C THR A 73 8.02 0.91 0.25
N MET A 74 7.18 -0.12 0.22
CA MET A 74 7.37 -1.26 -0.69
C MET A 74 7.49 -0.83 -2.17
N ASP A 75 6.69 0.14 -2.63
CA ASP A 75 6.69 0.59 -4.03
C ASP A 75 7.92 1.43 -4.39
N SER A 76 8.35 2.33 -3.49
CA SER A 76 9.58 3.11 -3.70
C SER A 76 10.82 2.21 -3.67
N PHE A 77 10.87 1.24 -2.75
CA PHE A 77 11.93 0.24 -2.70
C PHE A 77 11.95 -0.63 -3.97
N LYS A 78 10.78 -1.09 -4.43
CA LYS A 78 10.65 -1.85 -5.69
C LYS A 78 11.20 -1.07 -6.89
N LYS A 79 10.87 0.21 -7.00
CA LYS A 79 11.33 1.07 -8.09
C LYS A 79 12.85 1.22 -8.07
N LEU A 80 13.43 1.47 -6.89
CA LEU A 80 14.88 1.58 -6.72
C LEU A 80 15.59 0.27 -7.06
N MET A 81 15.12 -0.87 -6.55
CA MET A 81 15.70 -2.18 -6.88
C MET A 81 15.70 -2.43 -8.39
N LEU A 82 14.64 -2.00 -9.11
CA LEU A 82 14.55 -2.13 -10.55
C LEU A 82 15.61 -1.29 -11.29
N ASP A 83 15.91 -0.09 -10.79
CA ASP A 83 16.96 0.77 -11.35
C ASP A 83 18.33 0.07 -11.30
N TYR A 84 18.58 -0.68 -10.22
CA TYR A 84 19.75 -1.53 -10.01
C TYR A 84 19.69 -2.91 -10.70
N GLY A 85 18.62 -3.20 -11.45
CA GLY A 85 18.50 -4.44 -12.22
C GLY A 85 17.90 -5.61 -11.45
N TYR A 86 17.16 -5.35 -10.38
CA TYR A 86 16.45 -6.36 -9.60
C TYR A 86 14.95 -6.14 -9.61
N ARG A 87 14.17 -7.20 -9.82
CA ARG A 87 12.72 -7.16 -9.60
C ARG A 87 12.42 -7.55 -8.16
N PHE A 88 11.49 -6.84 -7.53
CA PHE A 88 11.03 -7.11 -6.17
C PHE A 88 9.52 -7.34 -6.16
N SER A 89 9.09 -8.44 -5.55
CA SER A 89 7.67 -8.79 -5.37
C SER A 89 7.15 -8.40 -3.99
N MET A 90 5.83 -8.23 -3.87
CA MET A 90 5.18 -7.73 -2.64
C MET A 90 5.25 -8.72 -1.45
N ASN A 91 5.58 -9.99 -1.72
CA ASN A 91 5.84 -10.99 -0.69
C ASN A 91 7.30 -11.01 -0.21
N GLY A 92 8.18 -10.17 -0.75
CA GLY A 92 9.57 -10.07 -0.32
C GLY A 92 10.59 -10.79 -1.22
N THR A 93 10.18 -11.49 -2.28
CA THR A 93 11.12 -12.20 -3.15
C THR A 93 11.81 -11.24 -4.12
N ILE A 94 13.12 -11.43 -4.30
CA ILE A 94 13.95 -10.66 -5.22
C ILE A 94 14.43 -11.56 -6.37
N PHE A 95 14.39 -11.02 -7.58
CA PHE A 95 14.82 -11.65 -8.82
C PHE A 95 15.83 -10.75 -9.52
N ILE A 96 16.72 -11.33 -10.31
CA ILE A 96 17.49 -10.56 -11.29
C ILE A 96 16.55 -10.18 -12.43
N ASN A 97 16.64 -8.96 -12.93
CA ASN A 97 15.78 -8.53 -14.03
C ASN A 97 16.07 -9.35 -15.29
N GLY A 98 15.02 -9.94 -15.88
CA GLY A 98 15.13 -10.89 -17.00
C GLY A 98 15.39 -12.34 -16.59
N ASP A 99 15.52 -12.63 -15.29
CA ASP A 99 15.57 -14.01 -14.75
C ASP A 99 14.30 -14.26 -13.91
N ASP A 100 13.70 -15.43 -14.09
CA ASP A 100 12.49 -15.85 -13.36
C ASP A 100 12.82 -16.72 -12.13
N LYS A 101 14.09 -17.09 -11.94
CA LYS A 101 14.52 -17.78 -10.72
C LYS A 101 14.68 -16.80 -9.58
N ALA A 102 14.09 -17.13 -8.44
CA ALA A 102 14.25 -16.37 -7.22
C ALA A 102 15.75 -16.34 -6.82
N LEU A 103 16.28 -15.13 -6.66
CA LEU A 103 17.65 -14.92 -6.20
C LEU A 103 17.73 -15.13 -4.69
N LEU A 104 16.94 -14.36 -3.94
CA LEU A 104 16.83 -14.40 -2.49
C LEU A 104 15.46 -13.91 -2.02
N VAL A 105 15.14 -14.17 -0.76
CA VAL A 105 13.98 -13.61 -0.07
C VAL A 105 14.48 -12.60 0.94
N LEU A 106 13.86 -11.42 0.95
CA LEU A 106 14.21 -10.34 1.85
C LEU A 106 14.04 -10.77 3.31
N ASP A 107 14.90 -10.24 4.17
CA ASP A 107 14.78 -10.45 5.60
C ASP A 107 13.36 -10.05 6.10
N LYS A 108 12.81 -10.86 7.01
CA LYS A 108 11.43 -10.70 7.50
C LYS A 108 11.24 -9.39 8.26
N LYS A 109 12.26 -8.94 9.01
CA LYS A 109 12.18 -7.69 9.77
C LYS A 109 12.15 -6.51 8.80
N LEU A 110 13.05 -6.49 7.83
CA LEU A 110 13.08 -5.45 6.81
C LEU A 110 11.78 -5.41 5.99
N LEU A 111 11.25 -6.57 5.59
CA LEU A 111 9.97 -6.64 4.88
C LEU A 111 8.82 -6.04 5.69
N LYS A 112 8.78 -6.32 7.00
CA LYS A 112 7.79 -5.72 7.92
C LYS A 112 7.96 -4.21 8.03
N GLU A 113 9.18 -3.70 8.06
CA GLU A 113 9.46 -2.26 8.10
C GLU A 113 8.99 -1.56 6.81
N LEU A 114 9.27 -2.13 5.63
CA LEU A 114 8.79 -1.58 4.35
C LEU A 114 7.25 -1.55 4.28
N ARG A 115 6.60 -2.61 4.77
CA ARG A 115 5.13 -2.71 4.87
C ARG A 115 4.56 -1.67 5.83
N TYR A 116 5.15 -1.52 7.01
CA TYR A 116 4.78 -0.49 7.97
C TYR A 116 4.88 0.91 7.36
N ASN A 117 6.00 1.23 6.70
CA ASN A 117 6.20 2.52 6.04
C ASN A 117 5.18 2.74 4.91
N SER A 118 4.79 1.69 4.16
CA SER A 118 3.70 1.76 3.20
C SER A 118 2.36 2.12 3.88
N ARG A 119 2.05 1.54 5.04
CA ARG A 119 0.82 1.88 5.78
C ARG A 119 0.84 3.33 6.29
N VAL A 120 1.98 3.79 6.80
CA VAL A 120 2.17 5.19 7.19
C VAL A 120 1.95 6.10 5.99
N TYR A 121 2.51 5.75 4.83
CA TYR A 121 2.33 6.51 3.60
C TYR A 121 0.85 6.57 3.15
N GLU A 122 0.12 5.44 3.19
CA GLU A 122 -1.30 5.43 2.85
C GLU A 122 -2.15 6.23 3.83
N ALA A 123 -1.89 6.13 5.14
CA ALA A 123 -2.59 6.89 6.17
C ALA A 123 -2.37 8.40 6.01
N ASN A 124 -1.13 8.82 5.70
CA ASN A 124 -0.77 10.23 5.52
C ASN A 124 -1.23 10.83 4.19
N LYS A 125 -1.93 10.08 3.34
CA LYS A 125 -2.67 10.67 2.21
C LYS A 125 -3.92 11.42 2.67
N PHE A 126 -4.42 11.13 3.88
CA PHE A 126 -5.62 11.75 4.41
C PHE A 126 -5.33 13.14 4.99
N ASN A 127 -6.29 14.04 4.81
CA ASN A 127 -6.28 15.36 5.41
C ASN A 127 -6.70 15.25 6.88
N VAL A 128 -5.72 15.06 7.76
CA VAL A 128 -5.88 15.00 9.22
C VAL A 128 -5.62 16.39 9.80
N ALA A 129 -6.55 16.91 10.61
CA ALA A 129 -6.45 18.21 11.25
C ALA A 129 -6.50 18.13 12.78
N THR A 130 -6.94 17.01 13.35
CA THR A 130 -7.06 16.85 14.80
C THR A 130 -6.34 15.61 15.30
N LEU A 131 -6.00 15.62 16.60
CA LEU A 131 -5.39 14.47 17.28
C LEU A 131 -6.29 13.23 17.21
N LYS A 132 -7.61 13.41 17.34
CA LYS A 132 -8.58 12.30 17.32
C LYS A 132 -8.65 11.64 15.94
N GLU A 133 -8.58 12.42 14.87
CA GLU A 133 -8.50 11.87 13.50
C GLU A 133 -7.20 11.10 13.28
N ALA A 134 -6.08 11.59 13.83
CA ALA A 134 -4.81 10.86 13.80
C ALA A 134 -4.90 9.54 14.56
N GLU A 135 -5.55 9.52 15.72
CA GLU A 135 -5.80 8.32 16.53
C GLU A 135 -6.70 7.31 15.80
N LEU A 136 -7.72 7.79 15.09
CA LEU A 136 -8.57 6.98 14.25
C LEU A 136 -7.77 6.31 13.12
N LEU A 137 -6.99 7.08 12.35
CA LEU A 137 -6.19 6.52 11.26
C LEU A 137 -5.06 5.62 11.75
N SER A 138 -4.42 5.96 12.87
CA SER A 138 -3.39 5.12 13.50
C SER A 138 -3.91 3.71 13.78
N ARG A 139 -5.14 3.61 14.30
CA ARG A 139 -5.81 2.33 14.58
C ARG A 139 -6.25 1.61 13.32
N ILE A 140 -6.86 2.31 12.35
CA ILE A 140 -7.25 1.74 11.05
C ILE A 140 -6.04 1.16 10.30
N TYR A 141 -4.92 1.89 10.25
CA TYR A 141 -3.74 1.51 9.47
C TYR A 141 -2.71 0.70 10.26
N HIS A 142 -2.95 0.39 11.54
CA HIS A 142 -2.02 -0.32 12.40
C HIS A 142 -0.61 0.29 12.37
N VAL A 143 -0.57 1.62 12.57
CA VAL A 143 0.65 2.43 12.64
C VAL A 143 0.64 3.24 13.93
N LYS A 144 1.81 3.74 14.35
CA LYS A 144 1.89 4.63 15.51
C LYS A 144 1.25 5.97 15.19
N LYS A 145 0.58 6.55 16.19
CA LYS A 145 -0.02 7.88 16.11
C LYS A 145 0.99 8.95 15.69
N ASP A 146 2.20 8.91 16.26
CA ASP A 146 3.24 9.91 16.01
C ASP A 146 3.78 9.87 14.57
N ASP A 147 3.48 8.81 13.81
CA ASP A 147 3.82 8.73 12.38
C ASP A 147 2.70 9.32 11.48
N ILE A 148 1.57 9.78 12.04
CA ILE A 148 0.48 10.46 11.32
C ILE A 148 0.69 11.98 11.34
N LEU A 149 0.64 12.60 10.16
CA LEU A 149 0.87 14.03 9.97
C LEU A 149 -0.43 14.82 10.17
N ILE A 150 -0.45 15.68 11.19
CA ILE A 150 -1.56 16.60 11.45
C ILE A 150 -1.30 17.94 10.75
N GLN A 151 -2.29 18.43 10.01
CA GLN A 151 -2.27 19.67 9.25
C GLN A 151 -3.42 20.58 9.71
N GLU A 152 -3.19 21.32 10.79
CA GLU A 152 -4.22 22.08 11.52
C GLU A 152 -4.92 23.18 10.70
N HIS A 153 -4.32 23.66 9.60
CA HIS A 153 -4.82 24.79 8.81
C HIS A 153 -5.41 24.39 7.44
N MET A 154 -5.66 23.10 7.21
CA MET A 154 -6.24 22.65 5.95
C MET A 154 -7.76 22.86 5.93
N ASP A 155 -8.25 23.62 4.95
CA ASP A 155 -9.68 23.71 4.67
C ASP A 155 -10.18 22.38 4.08
N LYS A 156 -10.88 21.60 4.90
CA LYS A 156 -11.51 20.34 4.51
C LYS A 156 -12.79 20.53 3.70
N LYS A 157 -13.17 21.78 3.41
CA LYS A 157 -14.43 22.13 2.74
C LYS A 157 -15.63 21.57 3.49
N ASN A 158 -15.64 21.74 4.81
CA ASN A 158 -16.68 21.17 5.68
C ASN A 158 -18.09 21.54 5.20
N THR A 159 -18.30 22.77 4.74
CA THR A 159 -19.60 23.22 4.17
C THR A 159 -20.04 22.37 2.99
N VAL A 160 -19.13 22.01 2.07
CA VAL A 160 -19.41 21.14 0.93
C VAL A 160 -19.81 19.74 1.39
N TYR A 161 -19.13 19.20 2.40
CA TYR A 161 -19.46 17.89 2.98
C TYR A 161 -20.80 17.92 3.72
N THR A 162 -21.08 18.99 4.46
CA THR A 162 -22.37 19.20 5.14
C THR A 162 -23.52 19.21 4.13
N ASP A 163 -23.42 20.04 3.08
CA ASP A 163 -24.46 20.14 2.05
C ASP A 163 -24.66 18.83 1.30
N MET A 164 -23.55 18.16 0.94
CA MET A 164 -23.58 16.88 0.24
C MET A 164 -24.29 15.80 1.07
N ILE A 165 -23.91 15.64 2.34
CA ILE A 165 -24.51 14.60 3.19
C ILE A 165 -25.97 14.92 3.52
N ASN A 166 -26.31 16.17 3.80
CA ASN A 166 -27.71 16.58 3.99
C ASN A 166 -28.56 16.29 2.75
N SER A 167 -28.04 16.57 1.55
CA SER A 167 -28.69 16.24 0.29
C SER A 167 -28.92 14.72 0.14
N TYR A 168 -27.92 13.90 0.46
CA TYR A 168 -28.05 12.45 0.38
C TYR A 168 -29.06 11.90 1.40
N LEU A 169 -29.04 12.41 2.63
CA LEU A 169 -29.99 12.02 3.68
C LEU A 169 -31.44 12.34 3.28
N ALA A 170 -31.67 13.53 2.70
CA ALA A 170 -32.98 14.03 2.32
C ALA A 170 -33.55 13.38 1.05
N HIS A 171 -32.70 13.04 0.07
CA HIS A 171 -33.16 12.71 -1.28
C HIS A 171 -32.78 11.32 -1.79
N SER A 172 -31.81 10.63 -1.18
CA SER A 172 -31.39 9.32 -1.70
C SER A 172 -32.35 8.20 -1.27
N SER A 173 -33.00 7.54 -2.23
CA SER A 173 -33.84 6.36 -1.94
C SER A 173 -33.00 5.18 -1.43
N ASP A 174 -31.78 5.01 -1.94
CA ASP A 174 -30.79 4.02 -1.51
C ASP A 174 -29.48 4.71 -1.11
N LEU A 175 -29.48 5.20 0.13
CA LEU A 175 -28.35 5.92 0.71
C LEU A 175 -27.10 5.03 0.85
N HIS A 176 -27.28 3.76 1.16
CA HIS A 176 -26.19 2.81 1.31
C HIS A 176 -25.40 2.67 0.01
N SER A 177 -26.08 2.38 -1.11
CA SER A 177 -25.43 2.28 -2.42
C SER A 177 -24.82 3.60 -2.86
N THR A 178 -25.51 4.72 -2.62
CA THR A 178 -25.00 6.06 -2.93
C THR A 178 -23.66 6.34 -2.24
N LEU A 179 -23.58 6.11 -0.92
CA LEU A 179 -22.35 6.33 -0.15
C LEU A 179 -21.23 5.39 -0.60
N ARG A 180 -21.56 4.11 -0.86
CA ARG A 180 -20.60 3.12 -1.35
C ARG A 180 -20.01 3.52 -2.70
N GLU A 181 -20.84 3.94 -3.66
CA GLU A 181 -20.40 4.43 -4.97
C GLU A 181 -19.54 5.69 -4.88
N LYS A 182 -19.91 6.59 -3.97
CA LYS A 182 -19.12 7.81 -3.69
C LYS A 182 -17.83 7.51 -2.92
N GLY A 183 -17.68 6.31 -2.36
CA GLY A 183 -16.50 5.93 -1.58
C GLY A 183 -16.49 6.54 -0.19
N ILE A 184 -17.66 6.88 0.35
CA ILE A 184 -17.86 7.45 1.67
C ILE A 184 -18.18 6.34 2.66
N LEU A 185 -17.55 6.39 3.83
CA LEU A 185 -17.75 5.46 4.92
C LEU A 185 -17.97 6.23 6.22
N PHE A 186 -18.83 5.71 7.09
CA PHE A 186 -18.97 6.22 8.45
C PHE A 186 -18.34 5.25 9.45
N VAL A 187 -17.50 5.78 10.32
CA VAL A 187 -16.80 5.02 11.37
C VAL A 187 -17.18 5.57 12.74
N GLU A 188 -17.60 4.69 13.64
CA GLU A 188 -17.92 5.00 15.03
C GLU A 188 -16.77 4.62 15.95
N ASP A 189 -16.40 5.56 16.83
CA ASP A 189 -15.37 5.41 17.85
C ASP A 189 -15.80 6.19 19.12
N ASP A 190 -16.02 5.48 20.23
CA ASP A 190 -16.46 6.06 21.51
C ASP A 190 -17.62 7.07 21.41
N ASN A 191 -18.69 6.71 20.69
CA ASN A 191 -19.87 7.53 20.38
C ASN A 191 -19.63 8.75 19.48
N LEU A 192 -18.41 8.94 18.96
CA LEU A 192 -18.12 9.90 17.89
C LEU A 192 -18.23 9.19 16.55
N VAL A 193 -18.84 9.87 15.58
CA VAL A 193 -18.89 9.37 14.21
C VAL A 193 -18.00 10.22 13.33
N TYR A 194 -17.24 9.53 12.48
CA TYR A 194 -16.38 10.14 11.49
C TYR A 194 -16.85 9.75 10.10
N LEU A 195 -16.88 10.74 9.21
CA LEU A 195 -16.98 10.52 7.78
C LEU A 195 -15.58 10.32 7.22
N ILE A 196 -15.38 9.24 6.46
CA ILE A 196 -14.17 8.96 5.70
C ILE A 196 -14.52 8.95 4.22
N ASP A 197 -13.98 9.90 3.47
CA ASP A 197 -14.01 9.92 2.01
C ASP A 197 -12.71 9.31 1.48
N LYS A 198 -12.80 8.07 1.01
CA LYS A 198 -11.63 7.32 0.52
C LYS A 198 -11.07 7.88 -0.78
N LYS A 199 -11.90 8.55 -1.59
CA LYS A 199 -11.50 9.07 -2.91
C LYS A 199 -10.76 10.39 -2.75
N ASN A 200 -11.35 11.32 -2.00
CA ASN A 200 -10.77 12.63 -1.76
C ASN A 200 -9.78 12.66 -0.58
N LYS A 201 -9.65 11.53 0.13
CA LYS A 201 -8.77 11.37 1.30
C LYS A 201 -9.09 12.37 2.39
N VAL A 202 -10.38 12.51 2.70
CA VAL A 202 -10.88 13.39 3.76
C VAL A 202 -11.37 12.55 4.91
N ILE A 203 -11.05 12.99 6.12
CA ILE A 203 -11.63 12.50 7.37
C ILE A 203 -12.17 13.69 8.13
N VAL A 204 -13.39 13.58 8.67
CA VAL A 204 -14.01 14.68 9.43
C VAL A 204 -15.02 14.12 10.42
N SER A 205 -15.09 14.71 11.62
CA SER A 205 -16.13 14.35 12.58
C SER A 205 -17.50 14.82 12.08
N THR A 206 -18.55 14.03 12.28
CA THR A 206 -19.91 14.47 11.98
C THR A 206 -20.36 15.64 12.85
N ASP A 207 -19.77 15.78 14.05
CA ASP A 207 -20.02 16.91 14.94
C ASP A 207 -19.50 18.21 14.32
N ASP A 208 -18.31 18.19 13.70
CA ASP A 208 -17.74 19.33 12.97
C ASP A 208 -18.57 19.71 11.73
N LEU A 209 -19.34 18.74 11.19
CA LEU A 209 -20.28 18.98 10.09
C LEU A 209 -21.66 19.43 10.56
N GLY A 210 -21.95 19.37 11.87
CA GLY A 210 -23.28 19.62 12.43
C GLY A 210 -24.31 18.54 12.09
N ILE A 211 -23.87 17.31 11.78
CA ILE A 211 -24.72 16.19 11.34
C ILE A 211 -24.86 15.18 12.47
N ASN A 212 -26.09 14.83 12.86
CA ASN A 212 -26.32 13.88 13.93
C ASN A 212 -26.81 12.51 13.44
N ILE A 213 -25.86 11.65 13.05
CA ILE A 213 -26.20 10.32 12.51
C ILE A 213 -26.72 9.36 13.60
N ILE A 214 -26.30 9.52 14.86
CA ILE A 214 -26.67 8.62 15.96
C ILE A 214 -28.05 8.95 16.53
N LYS A 215 -28.36 10.24 16.74
CA LYS A 215 -29.65 10.66 17.35
C LYS A 215 -30.81 10.62 16.36
N ASP A 216 -30.54 10.81 15.07
CA ASP A 216 -31.54 10.68 14.03
C ASP A 216 -31.72 9.20 13.68
N GLY A 217 -32.50 8.47 14.49
CA GLY A 217 -32.68 7.02 14.38
C GLY A 217 -33.04 6.49 12.97
N TYR A 218 -33.61 7.33 12.10
CA TYR A 218 -33.86 7.03 10.68
C TYR A 218 -32.60 6.89 9.82
N SER A 219 -31.50 7.56 10.18
CA SER A 219 -30.24 7.56 9.43
C SER A 219 -29.40 6.33 9.74
N LYS A 220 -29.51 5.77 10.95
CA LYS A 220 -28.74 4.61 11.41
C LYS A 220 -29.07 3.33 10.64
N ASP A 221 -30.33 3.14 10.25
CA ASP A 221 -30.77 1.96 9.48
C ASP A 221 -30.48 2.09 7.97
N ARG A 222 -30.13 3.29 7.49
CA ARG A 222 -29.90 3.60 6.07
C ARG A 222 -28.41 3.73 5.72
N ILE A 223 -27.52 3.71 6.71
CA ILE A 223 -26.07 3.89 6.57
C ILE A 223 -25.34 2.72 7.21
N THR A 224 -24.30 2.22 6.55
CA THR A 224 -23.36 1.28 7.18
C THR A 224 -22.44 2.04 8.11
N LEU A 225 -22.68 1.91 9.41
CA LEU A 225 -21.82 2.41 10.48
C LEU A 225 -20.85 1.31 10.91
N VAL A 226 -19.56 1.55 10.69
CA VAL A 226 -18.50 0.61 11.08
C VAL A 226 -17.91 1.02 12.42
N THR A 227 -17.98 0.13 13.41
CA THR A 227 -17.30 0.34 14.70
C THR A 227 -15.80 0.11 14.55
N LEU A 228 -14.98 0.99 15.12
CA LEU A 228 -13.53 0.93 15.01
C LEU A 228 -12.92 -0.37 15.56
N ASP A 229 -13.48 -0.93 16.63
CA ASP A 229 -13.09 -2.25 17.17
C ASP A 229 -13.07 -3.36 16.12
N LYS A 230 -13.98 -3.31 15.14
CA LYS A 230 -14.04 -4.32 14.07
C LYS A 230 -12.96 -4.07 13.02
N MET A 231 -12.58 -2.81 12.80
CA MET A 231 -11.50 -2.45 11.90
C MET A 231 -10.14 -2.92 12.43
N GLU A 232 -9.90 -2.72 13.73
CA GLU A 232 -8.63 -3.07 14.39
C GLU A 232 -8.38 -4.58 14.50
N ARG A 233 -9.42 -5.41 14.39
CA ARG A 233 -9.26 -6.88 14.47
C ARG A 233 -8.73 -7.50 13.18
N ILE A 234 -8.59 -6.72 12.11
CA ILE A 234 -8.15 -7.24 10.82
C ILE A 234 -6.66 -7.54 10.90
N ASN A 235 -6.31 -8.79 10.56
CA ASN A 235 -4.92 -9.19 10.46
C ASN A 235 -4.33 -8.73 9.13
N VAL A 236 -3.76 -7.52 9.14
CA VAL A 236 -3.13 -6.92 7.96
C VAL A 236 -1.96 -7.75 7.40
N GLU A 237 -1.36 -8.65 8.17
CA GLU A 237 -0.20 -9.44 7.70
C GLU A 237 -0.60 -10.69 6.90
N GLN A 238 -1.88 -11.06 6.84
CA GLN A 238 -2.35 -12.23 6.08
C GLN A 238 -2.25 -12.04 4.56
N ASP A 239 -2.36 -10.79 4.10
CA ASP A 239 -2.36 -10.45 2.68
C ASP A 239 -1.30 -9.38 2.38
N SER A 240 -0.66 -9.48 1.21
CA SER A 240 0.45 -8.60 0.84
C SER A 240 0.01 -7.17 0.45
N GLU A 241 -1.25 -6.96 0.08
CA GLU A 241 -1.83 -5.64 -0.15
C GLU A 241 -2.22 -4.99 1.17
N LEU A 242 -2.95 -5.73 2.02
CA LEU A 242 -3.34 -5.25 3.35
C LEU A 242 -2.14 -4.92 4.23
N ALA A 243 -1.07 -5.72 4.14
CA ALA A 243 0.13 -5.47 4.92
C ALA A 243 0.79 -4.14 4.57
N ARG A 244 0.54 -3.63 3.36
CA ARG A 244 1.01 -2.32 2.87
C ARG A 244 -0.01 -1.20 3.08
N GLY A 245 -1.21 -1.50 3.60
CA GLY A 245 -2.29 -0.54 3.80
C GLY A 245 -3.07 -0.23 2.54
N PHE A 246 -2.80 -0.94 1.46
CA PHE A 246 -3.51 -0.76 0.20
C PHE A 246 -4.91 -1.36 0.30
N ASN A 247 -5.93 -0.59 -0.11
CA ASN A 247 -7.34 -0.96 -0.02
C ASN A 247 -7.80 -1.44 1.36
N LEU A 248 -7.09 -1.05 2.43
CA LEU A 248 -7.36 -1.58 3.77
C LEU A 248 -8.80 -1.31 4.17
N ILE A 249 -9.24 -0.05 4.08
CA ILE A 249 -10.62 0.39 4.40
C ILE A 249 -11.66 -0.37 3.57
N ASP A 250 -11.41 -0.62 2.28
CA ASP A 250 -12.31 -1.38 1.41
C ASP A 250 -12.41 -2.84 1.84
N ALA A 251 -11.27 -3.48 2.13
CA ALA A 251 -11.23 -4.84 2.64
C ALA A 251 -11.96 -4.96 3.99
N ILE A 252 -11.85 -3.96 4.86
CA ILE A 252 -12.66 -3.90 6.09
C ILE A 252 -14.15 -3.89 5.74
N CYS A 253 -14.56 -2.98 4.85
CA CYS A 253 -15.97 -2.88 4.46
C CYS A 253 -16.50 -4.19 3.87
N ASP A 254 -15.72 -4.88 3.03
CA ASP A 254 -16.13 -6.14 2.41
C ASP A 254 -16.23 -7.27 3.44
N ILE A 255 -15.26 -7.40 4.35
CA ILE A 255 -15.32 -8.37 5.46
C ILE A 255 -16.57 -8.11 6.30
N LEU A 256 -16.86 -6.86 6.64
CA LEU A 256 -18.02 -6.51 7.45
C LEU A 256 -19.35 -6.76 6.74
N SER A 257 -19.41 -6.49 5.44
CA SER A 257 -20.60 -6.72 4.62
C SER A 257 -20.92 -8.21 4.47
N GLN A 258 -19.90 -9.07 4.38
CA GLN A 258 -20.10 -10.53 4.34
C GLN A 258 -20.76 -11.08 5.61
N HIS A 259 -20.46 -10.51 6.78
CA HIS A 259 -21.06 -10.94 8.05
C HIS A 259 -22.54 -10.50 8.21
N ILE A 260 -22.95 -9.43 7.52
CA ILE A 260 -24.33 -8.93 7.53
C ILE A 260 -25.24 -9.85 6.69
N ASN A 261 -24.78 -10.29 5.51
CA ASN A 261 -25.57 -11.18 4.63
C ASN A 261 -25.81 -12.57 5.24
N VAL A 262 -24.87 -13.12 6.01
CA VAL A 262 -25.03 -14.43 6.66
C VAL A 262 -26.09 -14.40 7.79
N GLN A 263 -26.35 -13.23 8.39
CA GLN A 263 -27.39 -13.08 9.42
C GLN A 263 -28.79 -12.84 8.83
N GLN A 264 -28.91 -12.19 7.66
CA GLN A 264 -30.21 -12.00 7.00
C GLN A 264 -30.79 -13.31 6.42
N ASP A 265 -29.94 -14.25 5.99
CA ASP A 265 -30.37 -15.57 5.49
C ASP A 265 -30.88 -16.52 6.59
N LYS A 266 -30.82 -16.12 7.87
CA LYS A 266 -31.38 -16.89 9.01
C LYS A 266 -32.73 -16.38 9.48
N SER A 267 -33.57 -15.91 8.56
CA SER A 267 -35.00 -15.69 8.86
C SER A 267 -35.73 -17.04 8.96
N PRO A 268 -36.54 -17.30 10.00
CA PRO A 268 -37.15 -18.61 10.21
C PRO A 268 -38.15 -18.91 9.09
N ASN A 269 -37.88 -20.00 8.37
CA ASN A 269 -38.74 -20.58 7.35
C ASN A 269 -40.21 -20.57 7.79
N ARG A 270 -41.00 -19.67 7.20
CA ARG A 270 -42.45 -19.60 7.39
C ARG A 270 -43.06 -20.85 6.77
N LYS A 271 -43.24 -21.91 7.57
CA LYS A 271 -43.92 -23.16 7.15
C LYS A 271 -45.28 -22.79 6.55
N LYS A 272 -45.42 -22.92 5.23
CA LYS A 272 -46.72 -22.91 4.53
C LYS A 272 -47.58 -24.03 5.11
N LYS A 273 -48.63 -23.69 5.86
CA LYS A 273 -49.75 -24.60 6.16
C LYS A 273 -50.41 -24.97 4.82
N ARG A 274 -50.24 -26.21 4.36
CA ARG A 274 -51.13 -26.82 3.36
C ARG A 274 -52.45 -27.14 4.06
N GLY A 275 -53.54 -26.50 3.62
CA GLY A 275 -54.89 -26.88 4.02
C GLY A 275 -55.21 -28.28 3.51
N GLN A 276 -55.68 -29.14 4.40
CA GLN A 276 -56.40 -30.36 4.02
C GLN A 276 -57.81 -29.93 3.60
N GLN A 277 -58.17 -30.21 2.35
CA GLN A 277 -59.58 -30.30 1.94
C GLN A 277 -60.13 -31.60 2.51
N GLN A 278 -61.20 -31.51 3.27
CA GLN A 278 -62.16 -32.60 3.44
C GLN A 278 -63.55 -32.08 3.11
N ASN A 279 -64.22 -32.91 2.29
CA ASN A 279 -65.60 -32.90 1.80
C ASN A 279 -65.84 -32.19 0.47
#